data_AF-A0A6C0JQI0-F1
#
_entry.id   AF-A0A6C0JQI0-F1
#
_cell.length_a   1.000
_cell.length_b   1.000
_cell.length_c   1.000
_cell.angle_alpha   90.00
_cell.angle_beta   90.00
_cell.angle_gamma   90.00
#
_symmetry.space_group_name_H-M   'P 1'
#
loop_
_entity.id
_entity.type
_entity.pdbx_description
1 polymer ?
#
loop_
_entity_poly.entity_id
_entity_poly.type
_entity_poly.pdbx_seq_one_letter_code
_entity_poly.pdbx_strand_id
1 'polypeptide(L)'
;MKNNWCYECEYTTRPKTLNDYQTIAIFNKFKYILNKIPQNTSYSIEGWKCNKGHVWKTSYKSIKQYGSCLYCSNWKSEHIARDIIEEIMGLKFNKVRPMFLKGLELDGYCKPLKLAFEYQGRQHYEYIPFFHRKEGDFKNQQKRDRMKSSICNQMGIVLLLIPYKFNYKNKKDMKTYIIDQLRTHGFIFYIHSKE
;
A
#
# COMPACT_ATOMS: atom_id res chain seq x y z
N MET A 1 7.59 39.57 38.56
CA MET A 1 7.13 38.39 37.79
C MET A 1 8.14 38.13 36.69
N LYS A 2 8.82 36.98 36.68
CA LYS A 2 9.80 36.66 35.63
C LYS A 2 9.06 36.17 34.39
N ASN A 3 9.16 36.90 33.29
CA ASN A 3 8.72 36.45 31.97
C ASN A 3 9.63 35.29 31.54
N ASN A 4 9.17 34.06 31.72
CA ASN A 4 9.84 32.87 31.19
C ASN A 4 9.55 32.76 29.69
N TRP A 5 10.19 33.63 28.89
CA TRP A 5 10.24 33.47 27.44
C TRP A 5 11.19 32.30 27.12
N CYS A 6 10.62 31.20 26.64
CA CYS A 6 11.36 30.04 26.16
C CYS A 6 11.18 29.95 24.65
N TYR A 7 12.30 30.01 23.92
CA TYR A 7 12.33 29.91 22.46
C TYR A 7 11.65 28.62 21.94
N GLU A 8 11.72 27.52 22.68
CA GLU A 8 11.01 26.27 22.34
C GLU A 8 9.48 26.40 22.51
N CYS A 9 9.03 27.09 23.56
CA CYS A 9 7.61 27.36 23.80
C CYS A 9 7.04 28.34 22.75
N GLU A 10 7.82 29.33 22.32
CA GLU A 10 7.43 30.26 21.26
C GLU A 10 7.37 29.56 19.89
N TYR A 11 8.35 28.71 19.57
CA TYR A 11 8.37 27.94 18.32
C TYR A 11 7.20 26.93 18.23
N THR A 12 6.79 26.36 19.36
CA THR A 12 5.66 25.42 19.41
C THR A 12 4.30 26.12 19.30
N THR A 13 4.18 27.38 19.72
CA THR A 13 2.93 28.16 19.73
C THR A 13 2.73 29.05 18.50
N ARG A 14 3.78 29.38 17.75
CA ARG A 14 3.64 30.20 16.53
C ARG A 14 2.80 29.52 15.43
N PRO A 15 2.06 30.31 14.62
CA PRO A 15 1.42 29.82 13.41
C PRO A 15 2.42 29.11 12.48
N LYS A 16 1.96 28.02 11.86
CA LYS A 16 2.77 27.27 10.90
C LYS A 16 2.80 27.96 9.56
N THR A 17 3.94 27.88 8.88
CA THR A 17 4.19 28.44 7.56
C THR A 17 4.18 27.35 6.50
N LEU A 18 4.18 27.72 5.22
CA LEU A 18 4.37 26.77 4.12
C LEU A 18 5.69 25.99 4.25
N ASN A 19 6.76 26.67 4.68
CA ASN A 19 8.06 26.03 4.90
C ASN A 19 7.97 24.94 5.97
N ASP A 20 7.21 25.16 7.07
CA ASP A 20 7.02 24.12 8.09
C ASP A 20 6.38 22.85 7.51
N TYR A 21 5.41 22.99 6.59
CA TYR A 21 4.77 21.87 5.88
C TYR A 21 5.74 21.16 4.92
N GLN A 22 6.58 21.92 4.21
CA GLN A 22 7.59 21.36 3.30
C GLN A 22 8.69 20.62 4.08
N THR A 23 9.21 21.22 5.15
CA THR A 23 10.23 20.62 6.02
C THR A 23 9.75 19.32 6.64
N ILE A 24 8.53 19.29 7.20
CA ILE A 24 7.99 18.05 7.79
C ILE A 24 7.72 16.98 6.74
N ALA A 25 7.34 17.37 5.52
CA ALA A 25 7.20 16.42 4.42
C ALA A 25 8.56 15.79 4.10
N ILE A 26 9.60 16.59 3.91
CA ILE A 26 10.97 16.11 3.61
C ILE A 26 11.47 15.19 4.72
N PHE A 27 11.29 15.58 5.99
CA PHE A 27 11.67 14.76 7.16
C PHE A 27 11.04 13.36 7.11
N ASN A 28 9.76 13.27 6.73
CA ASN A 28 9.03 12.01 6.58
C ASN A 28 9.22 11.34 5.21
N LYS A 29 10.20 11.78 4.39
CA LYS A 29 10.43 11.30 3.00
C LYS A 29 9.21 11.44 2.08
N PHE A 30 8.42 12.48 2.31
CA PHE A 30 7.27 12.90 1.51
C PHE A 30 7.58 14.23 0.80
N LYS A 31 6.63 14.68 -0.03
CA LYS A 31 6.59 16.00 -0.64
C LYS A 31 5.28 16.68 -0.25
N TYR A 32 5.36 17.96 0.11
CA TYR A 32 4.18 18.82 0.17
C TYR A 32 3.94 19.41 -1.22
N ILE A 33 2.73 19.25 -1.76
CA ILE A 33 2.43 19.52 -3.19
C ILE A 33 1.52 20.73 -3.43
N LEU A 34 1.07 21.42 -2.37
CA LEU A 34 0.25 22.63 -2.50
C LEU A 34 1.10 23.88 -2.35
N ASN A 35 0.61 25.00 -2.90
CA ASN A 35 1.21 26.33 -2.76
C ASN A 35 0.72 27.09 -1.52
N LYS A 36 -0.30 26.59 -0.81
CA LYS A 36 -0.88 27.21 0.38
C LYS A 36 -1.20 26.18 1.45
N ILE A 37 -1.18 26.62 2.71
CA ILE A 37 -1.53 25.80 3.88
C ILE A 37 -3.01 26.01 4.29
N PRO A 38 -3.63 25.06 4.99
CA PRO A 38 -5.00 25.23 5.49
C PRO A 38 -5.06 26.17 6.70
N GLN A 39 -6.28 26.61 7.04
CA GLN A 39 -6.56 27.56 8.12
C GLN A 39 -6.00 27.15 9.50
N ASN A 40 -5.85 25.84 9.75
CA ASN A 40 -5.23 25.31 10.95
C ASN A 40 -4.60 23.94 10.70
N THR A 41 -3.74 23.48 11.62
CA THR A 41 -2.96 22.25 11.50
C THR A 41 -3.75 20.96 11.62
N SER A 42 -5.03 21.03 12.03
CA SER A 42 -5.93 19.88 12.18
C SER A 42 -6.81 19.66 10.94
N TYR A 43 -6.89 20.64 10.04
CA TYR A 43 -7.67 20.51 8.81
C TYR A 43 -6.98 19.57 7.83
N SER A 44 -7.71 18.56 7.35
CA SER A 44 -7.17 17.54 6.45
C SER A 44 -7.19 18.00 4.99
N ILE A 45 -6.05 17.89 4.31
CA ILE A 45 -5.84 18.32 2.92
C ILE A 45 -5.18 17.23 2.08
N GLU A 46 -5.46 17.22 0.78
CA GLU A 46 -4.78 16.38 -0.22
C GLU A 46 -3.48 17.03 -0.70
N GLY A 47 -2.61 17.38 0.25
CA GLY A 47 -1.37 18.13 -0.02
C GLY A 47 -0.09 17.33 0.19
N TRP A 48 -0.18 16.04 0.47
CA TRP A 48 0.96 15.20 0.83
C TRP A 48 1.16 14.11 -0.21
N LYS A 49 2.39 13.94 -0.71
CA LYS A 49 2.78 12.91 -1.66
C LYS A 49 3.93 12.08 -1.14
N CYS A 50 3.79 10.76 -1.05
CA CYS A 50 4.89 9.90 -0.61
C CYS A 50 5.85 9.58 -1.77
N ASN A 51 7.00 8.97 -1.47
CA ASN A 51 7.97 8.56 -2.49
C ASN A 51 7.41 7.55 -3.52
N LYS A 52 6.39 6.77 -3.15
CA LYS A 52 5.66 5.86 -4.07
C LYS A 52 4.60 6.59 -4.92
N GLY A 53 4.42 7.90 -4.75
CA GLY A 53 3.54 8.72 -5.56
C GLY A 53 2.10 8.88 -5.05
N HIS A 54 1.71 8.19 -3.97
CA HIS A 54 0.37 8.34 -3.40
C HIS A 54 0.13 9.74 -2.86
N VAL A 55 -1.02 10.32 -3.20
CA VAL A 55 -1.54 11.56 -2.62
C VAL A 55 -2.71 11.23 -1.71
N TRP A 56 -2.75 11.77 -0.49
CA TRP A 56 -3.82 11.47 0.46
C TRP A 56 -4.25 12.65 1.30
N LYS A 57 -5.52 12.61 1.70
CA LYS A 57 -6.15 13.60 2.59
C LYS A 57 -5.72 13.36 4.04
N THR A 58 -4.93 14.27 4.61
CA THR A 58 -4.58 14.24 6.04
C THR A 58 -4.14 15.61 6.56
N SER A 59 -4.08 15.75 7.89
CA SER A 59 -3.71 16.99 8.57
C SER A 59 -2.21 17.07 8.86
N TYR A 60 -1.68 18.28 9.06
CA TYR A 60 -0.30 18.48 9.53
C TYR A 60 -0.04 17.80 10.88
N LYS A 61 -1.01 17.89 11.81
CA LYS A 61 -0.89 17.26 13.13
C LYS A 61 -0.73 15.74 13.01
N SER A 62 -1.49 15.10 12.12
CA SER A 62 -1.38 13.67 11.84
C SER A 62 -0.04 13.31 11.20
N ILE A 63 0.46 14.10 10.24
CA ILE A 63 1.79 13.89 9.65
C ILE A 63 2.88 14.03 10.71
N LYS A 64 2.79 15.04 11.59
CA LYS A 64 3.74 15.26 12.68
C LYS A 64 3.76 14.11 13.69
N GLN A 65 2.59 13.60 14.04
CA GLN A 65 2.45 12.57 15.07
C GLN A 65 2.78 11.17 14.55
N TYR A 66 2.33 10.83 13.35
CA TYR A 66 2.39 9.46 12.85
C TYR A 66 3.39 9.26 11.70
N GLY A 67 3.73 10.32 10.95
CA GLY A 67 4.74 10.26 9.90
C GLY A 67 4.48 9.24 8.80
N SER A 68 3.23 8.83 8.59
CA SER A 68 2.93 7.66 7.76
C SER A 68 1.93 7.95 6.66
N CYS A 69 2.21 7.42 5.46
CA CYS A 69 1.29 7.44 4.35
C CYS A 69 0.17 6.41 4.59
N LEU A 70 -1.10 6.84 4.58
CA LEU A 70 -2.25 5.95 4.82
C LEU A 70 -2.30 4.78 3.84
N TYR A 71 -1.99 5.04 2.56
CA TYR A 71 -1.92 4.00 1.54
C TYR A 71 -0.76 3.04 1.83
N CYS A 72 0.44 3.55 2.09
CA CYS A 72 1.54 2.68 2.47
C CYS A 72 1.27 1.93 3.78
N SER A 73 0.43 2.45 4.68
CA SER A 73 0.15 1.89 6.01
C SER A 73 -0.92 0.81 6.02
N ASN A 74 -2.01 1.04 5.29
CA ASN A 74 -3.13 0.11 5.19
C ASN A 74 -2.80 -1.06 4.24
N TRP A 75 -1.90 -0.82 3.27
CA TRP A 75 -1.53 -1.77 2.24
C TRP A 75 -0.08 -2.22 2.38
N LYS A 76 0.52 -2.16 3.60
CA LYS A 76 1.94 -2.50 3.82
C LYS A 76 2.29 -3.86 3.23
N SER A 77 1.43 -4.85 3.44
CA SER A 77 1.69 -6.22 3.04
C SER A 77 1.48 -6.47 1.54
N GLU A 78 0.45 -5.88 0.93
CA GLU A 78 0.30 -5.87 -0.54
C GLU A 78 1.50 -5.17 -1.21
N HIS A 79 1.93 -4.02 -0.67
CA HIS A 79 3.09 -3.31 -1.20
C HIS A 79 4.38 -4.09 -1.05
N ILE A 80 4.61 -4.74 0.09
CA ILE A 80 5.81 -5.57 0.30
C ILE A 80 5.78 -6.78 -0.63
N ALA A 81 4.63 -7.43 -0.81
CA ALA A 81 4.47 -8.50 -1.79
C ALA A 81 4.82 -8.03 -3.20
N ARG A 82 4.30 -6.86 -3.62
CA ARG A 82 4.66 -6.24 -4.90
C ARG A 82 6.16 -5.99 -5.00
N ASP A 83 6.74 -5.30 -4.03
CA ASP A 83 8.15 -4.94 -4.02
C ASP A 83 9.04 -6.20 -4.12
N ILE A 84 8.70 -7.28 -3.42
CA ILE A 84 9.39 -8.58 -3.49
C ILE A 84 9.28 -9.20 -4.89
N ILE A 85 8.07 -9.24 -5.46
CA ILE A 85 7.87 -9.83 -6.80
C ILE A 85 8.61 -9.01 -7.86
N GLU A 86 8.55 -7.68 -7.80
CA GLU A 86 9.27 -6.81 -8.72
C GLU A 86 10.80 -6.97 -8.58
N GLU A 87 11.31 -7.14 -7.36
CA GLU A 87 12.73 -7.41 -7.11
C GLU A 87 13.17 -8.75 -7.72
N ILE A 88 12.37 -9.80 -7.54
CA ILE A 88 12.68 -11.15 -8.05
C ILE A 88 12.58 -11.21 -9.58
N MET A 89 11.54 -10.60 -10.15
CA MET A 89 11.22 -10.70 -11.58
C MET A 89 11.90 -9.63 -12.43
N GLY A 90 12.44 -8.56 -11.82
CA GLY A 90 13.04 -7.43 -12.53
C GLY A 90 12.06 -6.61 -13.37
N LEU A 91 10.74 -6.80 -13.19
CA LEU A 91 9.68 -6.17 -13.97
C LEU A 91 8.63 -5.55 -13.07
N LYS A 92 7.89 -4.56 -13.58
CA LYS A 92 6.84 -3.85 -12.84
C LYS A 92 5.52 -4.60 -12.80
N PHE A 93 4.86 -4.54 -11.64
CA PHE A 93 3.57 -5.17 -11.36
C PHE A 93 2.56 -4.10 -10.93
N ASN A 94 1.92 -3.48 -11.92
CA ASN A 94 0.98 -2.40 -11.68
C ASN A 94 -0.38 -2.95 -11.24
N LYS A 95 -1.03 -2.26 -10.29
CA LYS A 95 -2.44 -2.47 -9.95
C LYS A 95 -3.30 -2.03 -11.14
N VAL A 96 -4.18 -2.91 -11.63
CA VAL A 96 -4.93 -2.69 -12.89
C VAL A 96 -6.32 -3.30 -12.85
N ARG A 97 -7.27 -2.69 -13.58
CA ARG A 97 -8.61 -3.24 -13.88
C ARG A 97 -8.70 -3.62 -15.35
N PRO A 98 -8.12 -4.75 -15.77
CA PRO A 98 -8.10 -5.11 -17.18
C PRO A 98 -9.52 -5.39 -17.68
N MET A 99 -9.80 -5.02 -18.93
CA MET A 99 -11.13 -5.17 -19.54
C MET A 99 -11.65 -6.61 -19.47
N PHE A 100 -10.76 -7.60 -19.62
CA PHE A 100 -11.12 -9.02 -19.55
C PHE A 100 -11.65 -9.46 -18.17
N LEU A 101 -11.35 -8.72 -17.09
CA LEU A 101 -11.79 -9.03 -15.73
C LEU A 101 -13.19 -8.49 -15.38
N LYS A 102 -13.96 -7.99 -16.36
CA LYS A 102 -15.37 -7.61 -16.19
C LYS A 102 -15.60 -6.66 -14.99
N GLY A 103 -14.71 -5.68 -14.84
CA GLY A 103 -14.76 -4.67 -13.77
C GLY A 103 -14.01 -5.04 -12.47
N LEU A 104 -13.43 -6.24 -12.38
CA LEU A 104 -12.57 -6.66 -11.27
C LEU A 104 -11.13 -6.12 -11.44
N GLU A 105 -10.43 -5.97 -10.31
CA GLU A 105 -9.06 -5.44 -10.21
C GLU A 105 -8.06 -6.54 -9.87
N LEU A 106 -6.82 -6.38 -10.31
CA LEU A 106 -5.64 -7.14 -9.87
C LEU A 106 -4.74 -6.28 -9.01
N ASP A 107 -4.26 -6.81 -7.88
CA ASP A 107 -3.32 -6.08 -7.03
C ASP A 107 -1.99 -5.81 -7.73
N GLY A 108 -1.53 -6.73 -8.57
CA GLY A 108 -0.45 -6.45 -9.51
C GLY A 108 -0.49 -7.38 -10.70
N TYR A 109 -0.22 -6.84 -11.89
CA TYR A 109 -0.15 -7.59 -13.13
C TYR A 109 1.04 -7.16 -13.98
N CYS A 110 1.77 -8.16 -14.49
CA CYS A 110 2.84 -7.99 -15.46
C CYS A 110 2.43 -8.70 -16.76
N LYS A 111 2.03 -7.92 -17.77
CA LYS A 111 1.57 -8.43 -19.07
C LYS A 111 2.62 -9.28 -19.81
N PRO A 112 3.91 -8.87 -19.89
CA PRO A 112 4.93 -9.67 -20.57
C PRO A 112 5.12 -11.07 -19.96
N LEU A 113 5.02 -11.18 -18.64
CA LEU A 113 5.17 -12.44 -17.91
C LEU A 113 3.90 -13.28 -17.87
N LYS A 114 2.75 -12.73 -18.29
CA LYS A 114 1.41 -13.26 -17.99
C LYS A 114 1.28 -13.70 -16.53
N LEU A 115 1.77 -12.86 -15.62
CA LEU A 115 1.82 -13.13 -14.19
C LEU A 115 1.09 -12.03 -13.42
N ALA A 116 0.21 -12.41 -12.52
CA ALA A 116 -0.52 -11.53 -11.62
C ALA A 116 -0.38 -12.01 -10.16
N PHE A 117 -0.64 -11.11 -9.21
CA PHE A 117 -0.79 -11.48 -7.80
C PHE A 117 -1.95 -10.75 -7.12
N GLU A 118 -2.45 -11.33 -6.03
CA GLU A 118 -3.47 -10.80 -5.14
C GLU A 118 -3.06 -11.01 -3.68
N TYR A 119 -3.16 -9.97 -2.86
CA TYR A 119 -2.95 -10.07 -1.42
C TYR A 119 -4.27 -10.35 -0.70
N GLN A 120 -4.42 -11.56 -0.19
CA GLN A 120 -5.66 -12.06 0.40
C GLN A 120 -5.73 -11.69 1.89
N GLY A 121 -6.43 -10.59 2.20
CA GLY A 121 -6.68 -10.16 3.58
C GLY A 121 -7.48 -11.17 4.41
N ARG A 122 -7.48 -11.03 5.74
CA ARG A 122 -8.21 -11.93 6.67
C ARG A 122 -9.70 -12.06 6.33
N GLN A 123 -10.32 -10.99 5.82
CA GLN A 123 -11.72 -11.00 5.41
C GLN A 123 -12.07 -12.01 4.31
N HIS A 124 -11.09 -12.53 3.56
CA HIS A 124 -11.34 -13.62 2.59
C HIS A 124 -11.54 -14.99 3.24
N TYR A 125 -11.04 -15.17 4.47
CA TYR A 125 -11.03 -16.44 5.17
C TYR A 125 -12.06 -16.49 6.30
N GLU A 126 -12.35 -15.34 6.92
CA GLU A 126 -13.17 -15.22 8.13
C GLU A 126 -14.21 -14.12 7.99
N TYR A 127 -15.39 -14.32 8.59
CA TYR A 127 -16.37 -13.25 8.68
C TYR A 127 -15.90 -12.18 9.67
N ILE A 128 -15.60 -10.97 9.18
CA ILE A 128 -15.26 -9.82 10.01
C ILE A 128 -16.41 -8.79 9.95
N PRO A 129 -17.14 -8.51 11.06
CA PRO A 129 -18.32 -7.62 11.07
C PRO A 129 -18.08 -6.21 10.49
N PHE A 130 -16.87 -5.69 10.61
CA PHE A 130 -16.51 -4.40 10.03
C PHE A 130 -16.55 -4.38 8.49
N PHE A 131 -16.16 -5.50 7.87
CA PHE A 131 -16.05 -5.69 6.41
C PHE A 131 -17.27 -6.40 5.80
N HIS A 132 -17.98 -7.21 6.56
CA HIS A 132 -19.20 -7.89 6.15
C HIS A 132 -20.37 -7.33 6.94
N ARG A 133 -20.97 -6.27 6.41
CA ARG A 133 -22.06 -5.55 7.08
C ARG A 133 -23.43 -6.07 6.66
N LYS A 134 -23.50 -6.68 5.48
CA LYS A 134 -24.71 -7.26 4.92
C LYS A 134 -24.58 -8.78 4.85
N GLU A 135 -25.72 -9.44 5.01
CA GLU A 135 -25.82 -10.87 4.78
C GLU A 135 -25.42 -11.18 3.32
N GLY A 136 -24.48 -12.12 3.14
CA GLY A 136 -23.98 -12.53 1.83
C GLY A 136 -22.71 -11.81 1.34
N ASP A 137 -22.20 -10.78 2.01
CA ASP A 137 -20.96 -10.09 1.62
C ASP A 137 -19.77 -11.04 1.49
N PHE A 138 -19.62 -11.97 2.44
CA PHE A 138 -18.58 -13.00 2.44
C PHE A 138 -18.72 -13.97 1.25
N LYS A 139 -19.95 -14.43 0.95
CA LYS A 139 -20.23 -15.30 -0.21
C LYS A 139 -19.96 -14.58 -1.53
N ASN A 140 -20.32 -13.30 -1.61
CA ASN A 140 -20.05 -12.46 -2.78
C ASN A 140 -18.55 -12.24 -2.99
N GLN A 141 -17.77 -12.09 -1.91
CA GLN A 141 -16.32 -12.00 -1.98
C GLN A 141 -15.71 -13.29 -2.54
N GLN A 142 -16.08 -14.46 -2.01
CA GLN A 142 -15.62 -15.76 -2.55
C GLN A 142 -16.01 -15.96 -4.02
N LYS A 143 -17.21 -15.53 -4.43
CA LYS A 143 -17.65 -15.62 -5.82
C LYS A 143 -16.77 -14.76 -6.74
N ARG A 144 -16.42 -13.54 -6.31
CA ARG A 144 -15.51 -12.66 -7.06
C ARG A 144 -14.10 -13.25 -7.16
N ASP A 145 -13.58 -13.83 -6.08
CA ASP A 145 -12.25 -14.45 -6.10
C ASP A 145 -12.19 -15.63 -7.07
N ARG A 146 -13.20 -16.52 -7.03
CA ARG A 146 -13.33 -17.63 -7.99
C ARG A 146 -13.42 -17.14 -9.44
N MET A 147 -14.16 -16.06 -9.68
CA MET A 147 -14.27 -15.45 -11.01
C MET A 147 -12.93 -14.89 -11.48
N LYS A 148 -12.17 -14.19 -10.62
CA LYS A 148 -10.82 -13.71 -10.97
C LYS A 148 -9.92 -14.87 -11.37
N SER A 149 -9.84 -15.90 -10.53
CA SER A 149 -8.99 -17.08 -10.81
C SER A 149 -9.37 -17.76 -12.12
N SER A 150 -10.67 -17.96 -12.37
CA SER A 150 -11.16 -18.58 -13.60
C SER A 150 -10.81 -17.77 -14.85
N ILE A 151 -11.03 -16.44 -14.82
CA ILE A 151 -10.73 -15.57 -15.97
C ILE A 151 -9.22 -15.49 -16.21
N CYS A 152 -8.41 -15.35 -15.16
CA CYS A 152 -6.95 -15.35 -15.31
C CYS A 152 -6.47 -16.65 -15.97
N ASN A 153 -6.97 -17.79 -15.52
CA ASN A 153 -6.63 -19.09 -16.11
C ASN A 153 -7.03 -19.17 -17.59
N GLN A 154 -8.23 -18.71 -17.96
CA GLN A 154 -8.67 -18.66 -19.36
C GLN A 154 -7.79 -17.77 -20.24
N MET A 155 -7.20 -16.71 -19.68
CA MET A 155 -6.29 -15.81 -20.38
C MET A 155 -4.83 -16.32 -20.39
N GLY A 156 -4.57 -17.49 -19.81
CA GLY A 156 -3.22 -18.03 -19.62
C GLY A 156 -2.36 -17.17 -18.70
N ILE A 157 -3.00 -16.51 -17.72
CA ILE A 157 -2.34 -15.68 -16.72
C ILE A 157 -2.21 -16.49 -15.44
N VAL A 158 -0.98 -16.67 -14.96
CA VAL A 158 -0.71 -17.25 -13.65
C VAL A 158 -1.09 -16.22 -12.58
N LEU A 159 -1.94 -16.62 -11.62
CA LEU A 159 -2.40 -15.76 -10.52
C LEU A 159 -1.87 -16.27 -9.19
N LEU A 160 -0.92 -15.55 -8.58
CA LEU A 160 -0.40 -15.86 -7.24
C LEU A 160 -1.31 -15.27 -6.16
N LEU A 161 -1.79 -16.12 -5.25
CA LEU A 161 -2.58 -15.68 -4.09
C LEU A 161 -1.67 -15.64 -2.86
N ILE A 162 -1.50 -14.47 -2.26
CA ILE A 162 -0.61 -14.27 -1.10
C ILE A 162 -1.46 -14.15 0.16
N PRO A 163 -1.46 -15.15 1.07
CA PRO A 163 -2.31 -15.13 2.25
C PRO A 163 -1.89 -14.09 3.29
N TYR A 164 -2.87 -13.53 4.03
CA TYR A 164 -2.64 -12.52 5.07
C TYR A 164 -1.63 -12.91 6.16
N LYS A 165 -1.41 -14.23 6.37
CA LYS A 165 -0.45 -14.73 7.36
C LYS A 165 0.96 -14.20 7.08
N PHE A 166 1.25 -13.90 5.82
CA PHE A 166 2.42 -13.14 5.42
C PHE A 166 2.07 -11.66 5.46
N ASN A 167 2.66 -10.93 6.39
CA ASN A 167 2.42 -9.52 6.60
C ASN A 167 3.73 -8.73 6.66
N TYR A 168 3.63 -7.43 6.93
CA TYR A 168 4.77 -6.53 6.88
C TYR A 168 5.84 -6.79 7.94
N LYS A 169 5.51 -7.57 8.99
CA LYS A 169 6.44 -7.95 10.07
C LYS A 169 7.30 -9.16 9.69
N ASN A 170 6.79 -10.10 8.90
CA ASN A 170 7.49 -11.33 8.48
C ASN A 170 7.80 -11.34 6.98
N LYS A 171 8.53 -10.31 6.53
CA LYS A 171 8.91 -10.14 5.10
C LYS A 171 9.73 -11.30 4.55
N LYS A 172 10.56 -11.92 5.39
CA LYS A 172 11.40 -13.08 5.00
C LYS A 172 10.54 -14.27 4.60
N ASP A 173 9.57 -14.62 5.45
CA ASP A 173 8.63 -15.72 5.18
C ASP A 173 7.77 -15.44 3.95
N MET A 174 7.32 -14.18 3.78
CA MET A 174 6.62 -13.74 2.57
C MET A 174 7.47 -13.95 1.32
N LYS A 175 8.76 -13.57 1.38
CA LYS A 175 9.70 -13.74 0.26
C LYS A 175 9.90 -15.21 -0.09
N THR A 176 10.12 -16.06 0.91
CA THR A 176 10.25 -17.53 0.72
C THR A 176 8.99 -18.10 0.06
N TYR A 177 7.81 -17.75 0.57
CA TYR A 177 6.54 -18.22 0.00
C TYR A 177 6.37 -17.80 -1.46
N ILE A 178 6.65 -16.53 -1.80
CA ILE A 178 6.55 -16.02 -3.17
C ILE A 178 7.53 -16.78 -4.10
N ILE A 179 8.77 -17.02 -3.66
CA ILE A 179 9.77 -17.77 -4.42
C ILE A 179 9.27 -19.18 -4.72
N ASP A 180 8.76 -19.89 -3.71
CA ASP A 180 8.25 -21.24 -3.88
C ASP A 180 7.07 -21.27 -4.85
N GLN A 181 6.12 -20.34 -4.71
CA GLN A 181 4.98 -20.24 -5.62
C GLN A 181 5.42 -19.96 -7.06
N LEU A 182 6.37 -19.04 -7.28
CA LEU A 182 6.89 -18.76 -8.63
C LEU A 182 7.53 -20.01 -9.25
N ARG A 183 8.33 -20.75 -8.47
CA ARG A 183 8.96 -22.01 -8.92
C ARG A 183 7.94 -23.08 -9.26
N THR A 184 6.92 -23.28 -8.42
CA THR A 184 5.85 -24.25 -8.67
C THR A 184 5.09 -23.95 -9.96
N HIS A 185 4.97 -22.68 -10.34
CA HIS A 185 4.33 -22.26 -11.60
C HIS A 185 5.31 -22.16 -12.79
N GLY A 186 6.54 -22.66 -12.65
CA GLY A 186 7.51 -22.77 -13.74
C GLY A 186 8.28 -21.48 -14.08
N PHE A 187 8.24 -20.46 -13.22
CA PHE A 187 9.05 -19.25 -13.44
C PHE A 187 10.52 -19.51 -13.06
N ILE A 188 11.42 -19.13 -13.96
CA ILE A 188 12.87 -19.17 -13.76
C ILE A 188 13.37 -17.75 -13.49
N PHE A 189 14.13 -17.58 -12.41
CA PHE A 189 14.68 -16.30 -11.98
C PHE A 189 15.97 -16.51 -11.19
N TYR A 190 16.83 -15.49 -11.16
CA TYR A 190 18.08 -15.52 -10.42
C TYR A 190 17.93 -14.68 -9.14
N ILE A 191 18.09 -15.32 -7.98
CA ILE A 191 18.11 -14.60 -6.71
C ILE A 191 19.53 -14.06 -6.52
N HIS A 192 19.68 -12.73 -6.52
CA HIS A 192 20.94 -12.12 -6.11
C HIS A 192 21.02 -12.19 -4.59
N SER A 193 21.86 -13.08 -4.07
CA SER A 193 22.29 -13.06 -2.67
C SER A 193 23.05 -11.75 -2.47
N LYS A 194 22.47 -10.79 -1.74
CA LYS A 194 23.29 -9.76 -1.12
C LYS A 194 23.92 -10.41 0.11
N GLU A 195 25.23 -10.60 0.05
CA GLU A 195 26.09 -10.80 1.22
C GLU A 195 25.90 -9.66 2.23
#